data_AF-A0A9E3S083-F1
#
_entry.id   AF-A0A9E3S083-F1
#
_cell.length_a   1.000
_cell.length_b   1.000
_cell.length_c   1.000
_cell.angle_alpha   90.00
_cell.angle_beta   90.00
_cell.angle_gamma   90.00
#
_symmetry.space_group_name_H-M   'P 1'
#
loop_
_entity.id
_entity.type
_entity.pdbx_description
1 polymer ?
#
loop_
_entity_poly.entity_id
_entity_poly.type
_entity_poly.pdbx_seq_one_letter_code
_entity_poly.pdbx_strand_id
1 'polypeptide(L)'
;MPFRHISVCLWTLTAIIGLGTGLARPAYADGMPKIKDKTLVAWVYLNTLDQRAGSAITLDDRKTHFDGIVFGEIAARKWMAGSDGFSRSAQDQ
;
A
#
# COMPACT_ATOMS: atom_id res chain seq x y z
N MET A 1 13.86 -39.61 -25.96
CA MET A 1 13.51 -38.90 -27.21
C MET A 1 12.20 -38.15 -26.96
N PRO A 2 12.20 -36.82 -27.12
CA PRO A 2 11.16 -35.92 -26.60
C PRO A 2 10.11 -35.53 -27.64
N PHE A 3 8.89 -35.25 -27.17
CA PHE A 3 7.88 -34.52 -27.95
C PHE A 3 7.57 -33.15 -27.31
N ARG A 4 8.21 -32.13 -27.90
CA ARG A 4 7.66 -30.85 -28.38
C ARG A 4 6.98 -29.89 -27.38
N HIS A 5 7.77 -28.87 -27.02
CA HIS A 5 7.47 -27.43 -27.12
C HIS A 5 5.99 -26.99 -27.03
N ILE A 6 5.68 -26.27 -25.94
CA ILE A 6 4.76 -25.12 -26.00
C ILE A 6 5.57 -23.88 -25.64
N SER A 7 5.95 -23.13 -26.66
CA SER A 7 6.43 -21.75 -26.54
C SER A 7 5.26 -20.87 -26.10
N VAL A 8 5.40 -20.17 -24.97
CA VAL A 8 4.61 -18.97 -24.70
C VAL A 8 5.57 -17.80 -24.53
N CYS A 9 5.81 -17.18 -25.68
CA CYS A 9 5.92 -15.74 -25.93
C CYS A 9 6.50 -14.86 -24.80
N LEU A 10 7.79 -14.62 -24.94
CA LEU A 10 8.53 -13.45 -24.48
C LEU A 10 7.81 -12.15 -24.92
N TRP A 11 7.17 -11.45 -23.99
CA TRP A 11 6.80 -10.04 -24.18
C TRP A 11 7.78 -9.14 -23.43
N THR A 12 9.01 -9.05 -23.94
CA THR A 12 9.81 -7.84 -23.72
C THR A 12 9.28 -6.78 -24.66
N LEU A 13 8.36 -5.93 -24.19
CA LEU A 13 8.00 -4.73 -24.95
C LEU A 13 9.02 -3.64 -24.64
N THR A 14 10.01 -3.51 -25.53
CA THR A 14 10.92 -2.36 -25.60
C THR A 14 10.10 -1.10 -25.84
N ALA A 15 10.06 -0.19 -24.86
CA ALA A 15 9.49 1.13 -25.07
C ALA A 15 10.41 1.93 -26.01
N ILE A 16 9.93 2.15 -27.23
CA ILE A 16 10.55 2.96 -28.27
C ILE A 16 10.61 4.42 -27.79
N ILE A 17 11.79 5.04 -27.97
CA ILE A 17 12.06 6.46 -27.73
C ILE A 17 11.17 7.29 -28.68
N GLY A 18 10.19 7.98 -28.12
CA GLY A 18 9.45 9.06 -28.79
C GLY A 18 9.92 10.41 -28.27
N LEU A 19 10.59 11.18 -29.14
CA LEU A 19 10.83 12.61 -28.95
C LEU A 19 9.49 13.34 -28.74
N GLY A 20 9.38 14.10 -27.66
CA GLY A 20 8.47 15.25 -27.58
C GLY A 20 6.97 14.94 -27.49
N THR A 21 6.51 14.36 -26.37
CA THR A 21 5.17 14.65 -25.85
C THR A 21 5.29 14.74 -24.33
N GLY A 22 4.85 15.86 -23.75
CA GLY A 22 4.76 15.97 -22.30
C GLY A 22 3.95 14.79 -21.81
N LEU A 23 4.55 13.95 -20.97
CA LEU A 23 3.81 12.95 -20.21
C LEU A 23 2.76 13.76 -19.43
N ALA A 24 1.53 13.79 -19.94
CA ALA A 24 0.40 14.30 -19.21
C ALA A 24 0.43 13.53 -17.90
N ARG A 25 0.84 14.20 -16.82
CA ARG A 25 0.71 13.65 -15.47
C ARG A 25 -0.75 13.20 -15.40
N PRO A 26 -1.05 11.96 -14.98
CA PRO A 26 -2.43 11.56 -14.83
C PRO A 26 -3.12 12.63 -13.99
N ALA A 27 -4.18 13.24 -14.54
CA ALA A 27 -4.97 14.30 -13.92
C ALA A 27 -5.75 13.82 -12.67
N TYR A 28 -5.28 12.75 -12.05
CA TYR A 28 -5.77 12.20 -10.80
C TYR A 28 -5.18 12.92 -9.58
N ALA A 29 -4.13 13.75 -9.76
CA ALA A 29 -3.36 14.32 -8.66
C ALA A 29 -3.79 15.72 -8.22
N ASP A 30 -4.44 16.51 -9.09
CA ASP A 30 -4.90 17.86 -8.74
C ASP A 30 -6.43 17.89 -8.67
N GLY A 31 -6.96 17.90 -7.43
CA GLY A 31 -8.37 18.20 -7.18
C GLY A 31 -9.26 17.04 -6.75
N MET A 32 -8.73 15.85 -6.48
CA MET A 32 -9.54 14.83 -5.80
C MET A 32 -10.04 15.36 -4.45
N PRO A 33 -11.32 15.13 -4.10
CA PRO A 33 -11.85 15.49 -2.80
C PRO A 33 -11.01 14.88 -1.68
N LYS A 34 -10.56 15.72 -0.75
CA LYS A 34 -9.86 15.26 0.46
C LYS A 34 -10.85 14.48 1.32
N ILE A 35 -10.44 13.30 1.78
CA ILE A 35 -11.16 12.56 2.82
C ILE A 35 -11.04 13.36 4.11
N LYS A 36 -12.18 13.84 4.62
CA LYS A 36 -12.24 14.66 5.84
C LYS A 36 -12.38 13.79 7.08
N ASP A 37 -13.31 12.85 7.01
CA ASP A 37 -13.64 11.92 8.10
C ASP A 37 -13.43 10.49 7.63
N LYS A 38 -12.97 9.63 8.56
CA LYS A 38 -12.64 8.24 8.28
C LYS A 38 -12.99 7.36 9.47
N THR A 39 -13.58 6.20 9.19
CA THR A 39 -13.78 5.11 10.16
C THR A 39 -13.32 3.84 9.48
N LEU A 40 -12.23 3.26 9.98
CA LEU A 40 -11.66 2.02 9.45
C LEU A 40 -12.15 0.85 10.30
N VAL A 41 -12.75 -0.15 9.66
CA VAL A 41 -13.20 -1.39 10.31
C VAL A 41 -12.75 -2.55 9.44
N ALA A 42 -12.10 -3.54 10.06
CA ALA A 42 -11.70 -4.77 9.40
C ALA A 42 -11.87 -5.94 10.37
N TRP A 43 -12.36 -7.07 9.87
CA TRP A 43 -12.32 -8.36 10.56
C TRP A 43 -11.27 -9.20 9.87
N VAL A 44 -10.19 -9.52 10.58
CA VAL A 44 -9.05 -10.25 10.05
C VAL A 44 -8.65 -11.38 10.98
N TYR A 45 -8.10 -12.44 10.41
CA TYR A 45 -7.45 -13.51 11.13
C TYR A 45 -5.96 -13.51 10.79
N LEU A 46 -5.10 -13.49 11.81
CA LEU A 46 -3.67 -13.61 11.63
C LEU A 46 -3.25 -15.07 11.82
N ASN A 47 -2.56 -15.64 10.85
CA ASN A 47 -2.07 -17.03 10.92
C ASN A 47 -1.04 -17.22 12.05
N THR A 48 -0.27 -16.18 12.33
CA THR A 48 0.75 -16.08 13.39
C THR A 48 0.73 -14.66 13.95
N LEU A 49 1.41 -14.40 15.07
CA LEU A 49 1.44 -13.07 15.73
C LEU A 49 2.84 -12.44 15.77
N ASP A 50 3.74 -12.91 14.93
CA ASP A 50 5.14 -12.49 14.82
C ASP A 50 5.34 -11.28 13.88
N GLN A 51 4.28 -10.84 13.20
CA GLN A 51 4.35 -9.66 12.33
C GLN A 51 4.66 -8.40 13.15
N ARG A 52 5.44 -7.51 12.54
CA ARG A 52 5.86 -6.24 13.13
C ARG A 52 5.56 -5.12 12.15
N ALA A 53 4.96 -4.05 12.66
CA ALA A 53 4.59 -2.85 11.90
C ALA A 53 3.82 -3.14 10.58
N GLY A 54 2.99 -4.19 10.57
CA GLY A 54 2.16 -4.54 9.41
C GLY A 54 0.72 -4.05 9.58
N SER A 55 0.01 -3.75 8.50
CA SER A 55 -1.37 -3.25 8.55
C SER A 55 -2.37 -4.17 7.88
N ALA A 56 -3.60 -4.22 8.42
CA ALA A 56 -4.73 -4.89 7.76
C ALA A 56 -5.31 -4.03 6.63
N ILE A 57 -5.38 -2.72 6.87
CA ILE A 57 -5.79 -1.70 5.90
C ILE A 57 -4.97 -0.44 6.12
N THR A 58 -4.58 0.22 5.03
CA THR A 58 -3.91 1.52 5.03
C THR A 58 -4.58 2.44 4.03
N LEU A 59 -4.82 3.67 4.45
CA LEU A 59 -5.20 4.79 3.61
C LEU A 59 -3.99 5.73 3.52
N ASP A 60 -3.45 5.90 2.33
CA ASP A 60 -2.26 6.72 2.06
C ASP A 60 -2.63 7.89 1.15
N ASP A 61 -2.18 9.10 1.50
CA ASP A 61 -2.48 10.32 0.76
C ASP A 61 -1.60 10.54 -0.48
N ARG A 62 -0.72 9.58 -0.78
CA ARG A 62 0.31 9.57 -1.82
C ARG A 62 1.35 10.68 -1.65
N LYS A 63 1.49 11.21 -0.43
CA LYS A 63 2.50 12.21 -0.07
C LYS A 63 3.32 11.69 1.09
N THR A 64 2.88 12.02 2.30
CA THR A 64 3.61 11.82 3.55
C THR A 64 2.71 11.41 4.68
N HIS A 65 1.42 11.17 4.40
CA HIS A 65 0.45 10.86 5.43
C HIS A 65 -0.26 9.55 5.19
N PHE A 66 -0.34 8.74 6.25
CA PHE A 66 -1.14 7.53 6.23
C PHE A 66 -1.97 7.34 7.49
N ASP A 67 -3.03 6.57 7.31
CA ASP A 67 -3.91 6.09 8.36
C ASP A 67 -4.13 4.60 8.23
N GLY A 68 -4.01 3.84 9.32
CA GLY A 68 -4.20 2.40 9.23
C GLY A 68 -4.62 1.72 10.52
N ILE A 69 -5.04 0.47 10.36
CA ILE A 69 -5.18 -0.49 11.46
C ILE A 69 -3.89 -1.33 11.45
N VAL A 70 -2.97 -1.02 12.35
CA VAL A 70 -1.59 -1.54 12.34
C VAL A 70 -1.40 -2.52 13.51
N PHE A 71 -0.72 -3.63 13.24
CA PHE A 71 -0.37 -4.67 14.19
C PHE A 71 1.13 -4.64 14.49
N GLY A 72 1.49 -4.61 15.77
CA GLY A 72 2.87 -4.83 16.21
C GLY A 72 3.84 -3.68 15.95
N GLU A 73 3.36 -2.46 15.68
CA GLU A 73 4.15 -1.23 15.49
C GLU A 73 4.89 -0.77 16.76
N ILE A 74 4.19 -0.23 17.78
CA ILE A 74 4.81 0.13 19.07
C ILE A 74 4.98 -1.13 19.92
N ALA A 75 3.87 -1.70 20.38
CA ALA A 75 3.85 -2.91 21.19
C ALA A 75 3.66 -4.14 20.30
N ALA A 76 4.47 -5.18 20.55
CA ALA A 76 4.30 -6.46 19.88
C ALA A 76 2.91 -7.05 20.17
N ARG A 77 2.32 -7.69 19.16
CA ARG A 77 1.06 -8.43 19.28
C ARG A 77 -0.16 -7.58 19.66
N LYS A 78 -0.11 -6.25 19.46
CA LYS A 78 -1.23 -5.32 19.70
C LYS A 78 -1.65 -4.64 18.41
N TRP A 79 -2.94 -4.33 18.33
CA TRP A 79 -3.52 -3.49 17.28
C TRP A 79 -3.50 -2.02 17.72
N MET A 80 -3.16 -1.14 16.79
CA MET A 80 -3.00 0.30 17.01
C MET A 80 -3.61 1.09 15.84
N ALA A 81 -4.05 2.31 16.15
CA ALA A 81 -4.42 3.30 15.14
C ALA A 81 -3.15 3.90 14.52
N GLY A 82 -2.53 3.15 13.61
CA GLY A 82 -1.28 3.54 12.97
C GLY A 82 -1.40 4.83 12.16
N SER A 83 -0.29 5.57 12.15
CA SER A 83 -0.16 6.89 11.53
C SER A 83 1.31 7.31 11.50
N ASP A 84 1.63 8.33 10.73
CA ASP A 84 2.97 8.91 10.69
C ASP A 84 3.44 9.35 12.06
N GLY A 85 4.67 8.98 12.39
CA GLY A 85 5.31 9.32 13.67
C GLY A 85 4.50 8.89 14.89
N PHE A 86 3.63 7.88 14.77
CA PHE A 86 2.76 7.40 15.84
C PHE A 86 1.76 8.44 16.36
N SER A 87 1.46 9.49 15.58
CA SER A 87 0.61 10.61 16.01
C SER A 87 -0.80 10.23 16.50
N ARG A 88 -1.33 9.07 16.12
CA ARG A 88 -2.59 8.49 16.63
C ARG A 88 -2.44 7.21 17.44
N SER A 89 -1.24 6.65 17.52
CA SER A 89 -1.01 5.46 18.34
C SER A 89 -0.88 5.90 19.80
N ALA A 90 -1.70 5.33 20.70
CA ALA A 90 -1.51 5.58 22.13
C ALA A 90 -0.11 5.09 22.54
N GLN A 91 0.59 5.84 23.38
CA GLN A 91 2.01 5.57 23.63
C GLN A 91 2.23 4.55 24.77
N ASP A 92 1.23 4.38 25.63
CA ASP A 92 1.19 3.48 26.77
C ASP A 92 0.53 2.13 26.43
N GLN A 93 0.94 1.54 25.30
CA GLN A 93 0.30 0.37 24.69
C GLN A 93 0.16 -0.85 25.59
#